data_AF-A0A3D1XSR3-F1
#
_entry.id   AF-A0A3D1XSR3-F1
#
_cell.length_a   1.000
_cell.length_b   1.000
_cell.length_c   1.000
_cell.angle_alpha   90.00
_cell.angle_beta   90.00
_cell.angle_gamma   90.00
#
_symmetry.space_group_name_H-M   'P 1'
#
loop_
_entity.id
_entity.type
_entity.pdbx_description
1 polymer ?
#
loop_
_entity_poly.entity_id
_entity_poly.type
_entity_poly.pdbx_seq_one_letter_code
_entity_poly.pdbx_strand_id
1 'polypeptide(L)'
;MRNLITIAFTIGLFVLMISASADSDNKSPEFAVKKLLGEIKQIVKKDSLSDAEQSKNKKHSDIALSVLKVPEISQKALGKYWSKHSAEQQKQFQTLLGDLFVHVAFPSSAKFFA
;
A
#
# COMPACT_ATOMS: atom_id res chain seq x y z
N MET A 1 -26.84 14.98 -35.52
CA MET A 1 -25.70 14.04 -35.66
C MET A 1 -24.45 14.46 -34.89
N ARG A 2 -24.09 15.76 -34.82
CA ARG A 2 -22.89 16.26 -34.11
C ARG A 2 -22.83 15.93 -32.61
N ASN A 3 -23.98 15.87 -31.93
CA ASN A 3 -24.06 15.63 -30.48
C ASN A 3 -23.90 14.15 -30.11
N LEU A 4 -24.30 13.22 -30.99
CA LEU A 4 -24.18 11.78 -30.74
C LEU A 4 -22.73 11.31 -30.84
N ILE A 5 -21.98 11.84 -31.82
CA ILE A 5 -20.55 11.57 -32.00
C ILE A 5 -19.75 12.09 -30.80
N THR A 6 -20.09 13.29 -30.30
CA THR A 6 -19.42 13.88 -29.13
C THR A 6 -19.64 13.05 -27.88
N ILE A 7 -20.87 12.60 -27.61
CA ILE A 7 -21.20 11.74 -26.45
C ILE A 7 -20.48 10.38 -26.55
N ALA A 8 -20.45 9.76 -27.73
CA ALA A 8 -19.73 8.50 -27.94
C ALA A 8 -18.22 8.66 -27.71
N PHE A 9 -17.65 9.80 -28.10
CA PHE A 9 -16.22 10.10 -27.90
C PHE A 9 -15.89 10.32 -26.42
N THR A 10 -16.75 11.03 -25.66
CA THR A 10 -16.54 11.25 -24.23
C THR A 10 -16.67 9.97 -23.41
N ILE A 11 -17.60 9.07 -23.77
CA ILE A 11 -17.76 7.76 -23.11
C ILE A 11 -16.58 6.85 -23.45
N GLY A 12 -16.13 6.83 -24.71
CA GLY A 12 -14.96 6.07 -25.12
C GLY A 12 -13.67 6.51 -24.41
N LEU A 13 -13.47 7.82 -24.25
CA LEU A 13 -12.32 8.38 -23.53
C LEU A 13 -12.37 8.04 -22.02
N PHE A 14 -13.57 8.02 -21.42
CA PHE A 14 -13.76 7.66 -20.01
C PHE A 14 -13.46 6.18 -19.75
N VAL A 15 -13.82 5.27 -20.66
CA VAL A 15 -13.51 3.82 -20.55
C VAL A 15 -12.02 3.53 -20.74
N LEU A 16 -11.33 4.30 -21.60
CA LEU A 16 -9.88 4.17 -21.79
C LEU A 16 -9.08 4.64 -20.56
N MET A 17 -9.55 5.66 -19.85
CA MET A 17 -8.88 6.22 -18.66
C MET A 17 -9.04 5.35 -17.40
N ILE A 18 -10.06 4.49 -17.32
CA ILE A 18 -10.23 3.52 -16.21
C ILE A 18 -9.36 2.27 -16.42
N SER A 19 -8.91 2.03 -17.66
CA SER A 19 -8.05 0.89 -17.99
C SER A 19 -6.57 1.13 -17.66
N ALA A 20 -6.21 2.34 -17.23
CA ALA A 20 -4.87 2.65 -16.78
C ALA A 20 -4.73 2.28 -15.28
N SER A 21 -3.75 1.42 -15.00
CA SER A 21 -3.26 0.97 -13.69
C SER A 21 -4.11 -0.08 -12.94
N ALA A 22 -4.36 -1.21 -13.57
CA ALA A 22 -4.18 -2.48 -12.85
C ALA A 22 -2.77 -2.96 -13.18
N ASP A 23 -1.84 -2.71 -12.26
CA ASP A 23 -0.48 -3.24 -12.31
C ASP A 23 -0.58 -4.76 -12.53
N SER A 24 -0.18 -5.23 -13.71
CA SER A 24 -0.40 -6.59 -14.20
C SER A 24 0.59 -7.58 -13.58
N ASP A 25 0.79 -7.49 -12.27
CA ASP A 25 1.40 -8.57 -11.52
C ASP A 25 0.25 -9.57 -11.28
N ASN A 26 0.05 -10.49 -12.25
CA ASN A 26 -0.99 -11.54 -12.35
C ASN A 26 -0.99 -12.54 -11.17
N LYS A 27 -0.89 -12.05 -9.94
CA LYS A 27 -0.83 -12.84 -8.72
C LYS A 27 -2.18 -12.73 -8.04
N SER A 28 -2.75 -13.86 -7.67
CA SER A 28 -4.07 -13.91 -7.05
C SER A 28 -4.11 -13.09 -5.74
N PRO A 29 -5.28 -12.61 -5.30
CA PRO A 29 -5.42 -11.98 -3.99
C PRO A 29 -4.87 -12.86 -2.86
N GLU A 30 -5.04 -14.18 -2.97
CA GLU A 30 -4.47 -15.15 -2.04
C GLU A 30 -2.93 -15.09 -2.00
N PHE A 31 -2.27 -14.97 -3.14
CA PHE A 31 -0.80 -14.82 -3.19
C PHE A 31 -0.35 -13.57 -2.44
N ALA A 32 -1.01 -12.43 -2.66
CA ALA A 32 -0.66 -11.18 -1.99
C ALA A 32 -0.77 -11.29 -0.46
N VAL A 33 -1.86 -11.90 0.02
CA VAL A 33 -2.07 -12.14 1.46
C VAL A 33 -1.02 -13.10 2.02
N LYS A 34 -0.74 -14.21 1.33
CA LYS A 34 0.30 -15.18 1.75
C LYS A 34 1.69 -14.54 1.80
N LYS A 35 2.03 -13.72 0.80
CA LYS A 35 3.30 -12.98 0.79
C LYS A 35 3.37 -12.01 1.95
N LEU A 36 2.33 -11.21 2.17
CA LEU A 36 2.26 -10.26 3.29
C LEU A 36 2.44 -10.95 4.64
N LEU A 37 1.67 -12.01 4.90
CA LEU A 37 1.77 -12.77 6.14
C LEU A 37 3.13 -13.47 6.29
N GLY A 38 3.66 -14.01 5.19
CA GLY A 38 4.98 -14.64 5.16
C GLY A 38 6.09 -13.71 5.62
N GLU A 39 6.09 -12.46 5.15
CA GLU A 39 7.06 -11.43 5.57
C GLU A 39 6.80 -10.97 7.02
N ILE A 40 5.55 -10.68 7.37
CA ILE A 40 5.20 -10.21 8.72
C ILE A 40 5.61 -11.23 9.80
N LYS A 41 5.39 -12.53 9.54
CA LYS A 41 5.76 -13.60 10.49
C LYS A 41 7.27 -13.70 10.78
N GLN A 42 8.13 -13.14 9.92
CA GLN A 42 9.58 -13.13 10.15
C GLN A 42 10.03 -11.96 11.04
N ILE A 43 9.15 -11.00 11.35
CA ILE A 43 9.49 -9.84 12.16
C ILE A 43 9.56 -10.25 13.64
N VAL A 44 10.73 -10.03 14.24
CA VAL A 44 10.98 -10.35 15.64
C VAL A 44 10.84 -9.11 16.51
N LYS A 45 10.09 -9.19 17.61
CA LYS A 45 10.02 -8.13 18.63
C LYS A 45 10.52 -8.65 19.97
N LYS A 46 11.58 -8.01 20.47
CA LYS A 46 12.16 -8.23 21.81
C LYS A 46 12.79 -6.92 22.30
N ASP A 47 13.10 -6.84 23.59
CA ASP A 47 13.56 -5.62 24.25
C ASP A 47 14.84 -5.04 23.64
N SER A 48 15.72 -5.91 23.13
CA SER A 48 16.97 -5.51 22.47
C SER A 48 17.23 -6.38 21.23
N LEU A 49 17.19 -5.75 20.05
CA LEU A 49 17.52 -6.37 18.77
C LEU A 49 18.98 -6.09 18.41
N SER A 50 19.70 -7.11 17.97
CA SER A 50 21.01 -6.92 17.32
C SER A 50 20.85 -6.16 16.00
N ASP A 51 21.92 -5.51 15.53
CA ASP A 51 21.90 -4.77 14.26
C ASP A 51 21.49 -5.66 13.08
N ALA A 52 21.90 -6.94 13.10
CA ALA A 52 21.50 -7.92 12.10
C ALA A 52 19.99 -8.20 12.13
N GLU A 53 19.37 -8.27 13.32
CA GLU A 53 17.93 -8.46 13.46
C GLU A 53 17.15 -7.20 13.08
N GLN A 54 17.66 -6.02 13.41
CA GLN A 54 17.07 -4.76 12.98
C GLN A 54 17.08 -4.64 11.45
N SER A 55 18.20 -4.99 10.81
CA SER A 55 18.32 -5.01 9.35
C SER A 55 17.36 -6.01 8.69
N LYS A 56 17.21 -7.22 9.26
CA LYS A 56 16.24 -8.22 8.79
C LYS A 56 14.80 -7.74 8.95
N ASN A 57 14.43 -7.23 10.12
CA ASN A 57 13.10 -6.68 10.38
C ASN A 57 12.78 -5.54 9.41
N LYS A 58 13.75 -4.66 9.13
CA LYS A 58 13.59 -3.61 8.14
C LYS A 58 13.29 -4.19 6.75
N LYS A 59 14.08 -5.17 6.30
CA LYS A 59 13.87 -5.82 5.00
C LYS A 59 12.47 -6.44 4.89
N HIS A 60 12.03 -7.21 5.89
CA HIS A 60 10.69 -7.81 5.90
C HIS A 60 9.59 -6.75 5.91
N SER A 61 9.79 -5.68 6.68
CA SER A 61 8.85 -4.55 6.74
C SER A 61 8.76 -3.81 5.40
N ASP A 62 9.88 -3.53 4.74
CA ASP A 62 9.91 -2.87 3.43
C ASP A 62 9.14 -3.68 2.37
N ILE A 63 9.31 -5.02 2.37
CA ILE A 63 8.57 -5.90 1.47
C ILE A 63 7.08 -5.91 1.81
N ALA A 64 6.72 -6.01 3.10
CA ALA A 64 5.32 -5.97 3.54
C ALA A 64 4.62 -4.65 3.17
N LEU A 65 5.30 -3.50 3.35
CA LEU A 65 4.80 -2.20 2.92
C LEU A 65 4.62 -2.11 1.40
N SER A 66 5.52 -2.73 0.61
CA SER A 66 5.39 -2.78 -0.85
C SER A 66 4.14 -3.54 -1.30
N VAL A 67 3.76 -4.59 -0.57
CA VAL A 67 2.54 -5.36 -0.84
C VAL A 67 1.30 -4.53 -0.49
N LEU A 68 1.35 -3.76 0.59
CA LEU A 68 0.25 -2.89 1.02
C LEU A 68 0.07 -1.63 0.16
N LYS A 69 1.10 -1.24 -0.59
CA LYS A 69 1.10 -0.02 -1.43
C LYS A 69 0.66 1.22 -0.65
N VAL A 70 1.46 1.60 0.37
CA VAL A 70 1.21 2.73 1.28
C VAL A 70 0.69 4.01 0.59
N PRO A 71 1.25 4.45 -0.56
CA PRO A 71 0.73 5.64 -1.26
C PRO A 71 -0.73 5.50 -1.70
N GLU A 72 -1.11 4.36 -2.28
CA GLU A 72 -2.46 4.12 -2.79
C GLU A 72 -3.48 4.02 -1.64
N ILE A 73 -3.14 3.28 -0.57
CA ILE A 73 -4.03 3.19 0.60
C ILE A 73 -4.14 4.53 1.33
N SER A 74 -3.09 5.35 1.32
CA SER A 74 -3.12 6.68 1.93
C SER A 74 -4.10 7.60 1.21
N GLN A 75 -4.05 7.60 -0.12
CA GLN A 75 -4.99 8.34 -0.95
C GLN A 75 -6.42 7.84 -0.72
N LYS A 76 -6.63 6.52 -0.67
CA LYS A 76 -7.96 5.93 -0.41
C LYS A 76 -8.48 6.25 0.99
N ALA A 77 -7.63 6.21 2.02
CA ALA A 77 -8.00 6.48 3.41
C ALA A 77 -8.43 7.94 3.62
N LEU A 78 -7.73 8.89 2.99
CA LEU A 78 -8.07 10.31 3.06
C LEU A 78 -9.19 10.71 2.09
N GLY A 79 -9.41 9.93 1.03
CA GLY A 79 -10.51 10.11 0.08
C GLY A 79 -10.59 11.55 -0.45
N LYS A 80 -11.75 12.19 -0.32
CA LYS A 80 -11.98 13.57 -0.79
C LYS A 80 -11.10 14.63 -0.12
N TYR A 81 -10.44 14.29 0.99
CA TYR A 81 -9.53 15.20 1.70
C TYR A 81 -8.10 15.12 1.17
N TRP A 82 -7.74 14.07 0.42
CA TRP A 82 -6.39 13.92 -0.14
C TRP A 82 -5.94 15.16 -0.91
N SER A 83 -6.78 15.64 -1.83
CA SER A 83 -6.48 16.82 -2.66
C SER A 83 -6.55 18.16 -1.92
N LYS A 84 -6.97 18.18 -0.66
CA LYS A 84 -7.00 19.38 0.19
C LYS A 84 -5.70 19.62 0.95
N HIS A 85 -4.75 18.69 0.85
CA HIS A 85 -3.47 18.73 1.55
C HIS A 85 -2.32 18.99 0.59
N SER A 86 -1.27 19.66 1.08
CA SER A 86 -0.04 19.87 0.30
C SER A 86 0.70 18.55 0.06
N ALA A 87 1.63 18.52 -0.89
CA ALA A 87 2.47 17.36 -1.14
C ALA A 87 3.27 16.95 0.11
N GLU A 88 3.73 17.91 0.90
CA GLU A 88 4.43 17.67 2.16
C GLU A 88 3.53 17.00 3.19
N GLN A 89 2.28 17.47 3.35
CA GLN A 89 1.31 16.88 4.26
C GLN A 89 0.89 15.48 3.83
N GLN A 90 0.70 15.26 2.53
CA GLN A 90 0.43 13.93 1.97
C GLN A 90 1.60 12.97 2.21
N LYS A 91 2.84 13.45 2.08
CA LYS A 91 4.04 12.67 2.37
C LYS A 91 4.16 12.35 3.86
N GLN A 92 3.91 13.33 4.73
CA GLN A 92 3.88 13.13 6.18
C GLN A 92 2.84 12.07 6.58
N PHE A 93 1.64 12.12 6.01
CA PHE A 93 0.61 11.11 6.24
C PHE A 93 1.09 9.71 5.82
N GLN A 94 1.66 9.57 4.63
CA GLN A 94 2.20 8.30 4.14
C GLN A 94 3.30 7.75 5.07
N THR A 95 4.23 8.61 5.51
CA THR A 95 5.28 8.24 6.46
C THR A 95 4.70 7.75 7.78
N LEU A 96 3.80 8.52 8.39
CA LEU A 96 3.18 8.16 9.66
C LEU A 96 2.38 6.86 9.57
N LEU A 97 1.66 6.64 8.46
CA LEU A 97 0.92 5.40 8.23
C LEU A 97 1.88 4.22 8.03
N GLY A 98 2.96 4.41 7.28
CA GLY A 98 4.03 3.42 7.14
C GLY A 98 4.64 3.04 8.49
N ASP A 99 5.04 4.02 9.29
CA ASP A 99 5.63 3.84 10.61
C ASP A 99 4.68 3.12 11.58
N LEU A 100 3.37 3.43 11.51
CA LEU A 100 2.34 2.71 12.25
C LEU A 100 2.35 1.22 11.90
N PHE A 101 2.47 0.87 10.62
CA PHE A 101 2.58 -0.54 10.22
C PHE A 101 3.86 -1.16 10.75
N VAL A 102 5.02 -0.52 10.53
CA VAL A 102 6.33 -1.08 10.88
C VAL A 102 6.48 -1.30 12.39
N HIS A 103 6.07 -0.33 13.21
CA HIS A 103 6.37 -0.33 14.64
C HIS A 103 5.25 -0.89 15.50
N VAL A 104 4.00 -0.91 15.01
CA VAL A 104 2.83 -1.33 15.78
C VAL A 104 2.15 -2.52 15.14
N ALA A 105 1.68 -2.40 13.89
CA ALA A 105 0.84 -3.42 13.30
C ALA A 105 1.61 -4.72 13.00
N PHE A 106 2.71 -4.65 12.26
CA PHE A 106 3.46 -5.84 11.86
C PHE A 106 4.00 -6.63 13.05
N PRO A 107 4.64 -6.03 14.07
CA PRO A 107 5.11 -6.80 15.21
C PRO A 107 3.96 -7.43 16.01
N SER A 108 2.82 -6.76 16.11
CA SER A 108 1.64 -7.30 16.78
C SER A 108 1.03 -8.46 16.00
N SER A 109 0.94 -8.34 14.68
CA SER A 109 0.49 -9.42 13.79
C SER A 109 1.45 -10.59 13.78
N ALA A 110 2.77 -10.35 13.77
CA ALA A 110 3.78 -11.40 13.84
C ALA A 110 3.60 -12.24 15.10
N LYS A 111 3.37 -11.60 16.26
CA LYS A 111 3.05 -12.27 17.52
C LYS A 111 1.74 -13.06 17.45
N PHE A 112 0.71 -12.51 16.80
CA PHE A 112 -0.61 -13.16 16.71
C PHE A 112 -0.60 -14.41 15.82
N PHE A 113 0.15 -14.40 14.71
CA PHE A 113 0.22 -15.50 13.75
C PHE A 113 1.43 -16.44 13.96
N ALA A 114 2.15 -16.29 15.07
CA ALA A 114 3.31 -17.11 15.44
C ALA A 114 2.91 -18.59 15.57
#